data_AF-A0A5C7XBK5-F1
#
_entry.id   AF-A0A5C7XBK5-F1
#
_cell.length_a   1.000
_cell.length_b   1.000
_cell.length_c   1.000
_cell.angle_alpha   90.00
_cell.angle_beta   90.00
_cell.angle_gamma   90.00
#
_symmetry.space_group_name_H-M   'P 1'
#
loop_
_entity.id
_entity.type
_entity.pdbx_description
1 polymer ?
#
loop_
_entity_poly.entity_id
_entity_poly.type
_entity_poly.pdbx_seq_one_letter_code
_entity_poly.pdbx_strand_id
1 'polypeptide(L)'
;MNTILTVAKKELLDLFRDRRTVMIGLLMMPLLVPALLLGMSTLAEKKQRTQLESTLALPVIGAERAPNLVAFLKSQNIEPKAPPRDANAAVRDQTYDAVLRIPETFPTQWRNSEPAVVEIIYDSSRQDSQIPVERIHATLNAYAGQLGALRVLQRGVDPNIASPVAVAQRDAATPESKRGMVLGLMLPYLLIISSFLGGAYLVIDVTAGERERQSLEPLLATPAARAAIMSGKILAACGFAMLSLVLILTAFKLTLMFAPGGMRSLTISTQVIAQLLLVLLPMVLIGTTLLTLISASVKSVKEAQSYMSLLMLLPMLPTIMLMVNPVKQQIWQFAVPFLAQNQMILKLLRSEPIGADVWGVYLGCGLGLGLVLWVLAARLYHQEKLAISG
;
A
#
# COMPACT_ATOMS: atom_id res chain seq x y z
N MET A 1 13.40 37.54 -20.90
CA MET A 1 12.74 36.38 -20.24
C MET A 1 13.41 35.11 -20.74
N ASN A 2 13.89 34.24 -19.84
CA ASN A 2 14.50 32.96 -20.25
C ASN A 2 13.48 32.15 -21.07
N THR A 3 13.84 31.77 -22.30
CA THR A 3 13.01 31.01 -23.24
C THR A 3 12.37 29.77 -22.60
N ILE A 4 13.13 29.11 -21.72
CA ILE A 4 12.70 27.94 -20.93
C ILE A 4 11.44 28.25 -20.10
N LEU A 5 11.43 29.36 -19.36
CA LEU A 5 10.31 29.73 -18.49
C LEU A 5 9.09 30.17 -19.30
N THR A 6 9.31 30.83 -20.44
CA THR A 6 8.22 31.21 -21.36
C THR A 6 7.52 29.97 -21.90
N VAL A 7 8.28 28.98 -22.38
CA VAL A 7 7.73 27.70 -22.86
C VAL A 7 7.02 26.98 -21.71
N ALA A 8 7.64 26.84 -20.55
CA ALA A 8 7.03 26.17 -19.40
C ALA A 8 5.70 26.80 -18.99
N LYS A 9 5.64 28.14 -18.94
CA LYS A 9 4.41 28.88 -18.62
C LYS A 9 3.33 28.69 -19.68
N LYS A 10 3.70 28.68 -20.96
CA LYS A 10 2.77 28.43 -22.07
C LYS A 10 2.16 27.03 -21.96
N GLU A 11 2.98 25.99 -21.79
CA GLU A 11 2.47 24.61 -21.68
C GLU A 11 1.56 24.42 -20.46
N LEU A 12 1.92 24.99 -19.30
CA LEU A 12 1.06 24.95 -18.12
C LEU A 12 -0.26 25.69 -18.36
N LEU A 13 -0.24 26.87 -18.97
CA LEU A 13 -1.46 27.63 -19.25
C LEU A 13 -2.40 26.89 -20.20
N ASP A 14 -1.86 26.28 -21.26
CA ASP A 14 -2.67 25.52 -22.21
C ASP A 14 -3.25 24.26 -21.56
N LEU A 15 -2.49 23.60 -20.69
CA LEU A 15 -2.99 22.49 -19.89
C LEU A 15 -4.14 22.89 -18.98
N PHE A 16 -4.01 24.01 -18.24
CA PHE A 16 -5.05 24.48 -17.32
C PHE A 16 -6.32 24.95 -18.04
N ARG A 17 -6.22 25.31 -19.32
CA ARG A 17 -7.38 25.64 -20.16
C ARG A 17 -8.18 24.41 -20.56
N ASP A 18 -7.54 23.25 -20.69
CA ASP A 18 -8.23 21.99 -20.93
C ASP A 18 -8.83 21.44 -19.63
N ARG A 19 -10.09 21.81 -19.37
CA ARG A 19 -10.85 21.37 -18.20
C ARG A 19 -10.91 19.86 -18.06
N ARG A 20 -10.96 19.11 -19.17
CA ARG A 20 -11.06 17.64 -19.13
C ARG A 20 -9.74 17.06 -18.64
N THR A 21 -8.63 17.56 -19.18
CA THR A 21 -7.29 17.14 -18.76
C THR A 21 -6.99 17.50 -17.32
N VAL A 22 -7.34 18.72 -16.87
CA VAL A 22 -7.20 19.09 -15.46
C VAL A 22 -8.06 18.20 -14.58
N MET A 23 -9.33 17.97 -14.93
CA MET A 23 -10.21 17.16 -14.09
C MET A 23 -9.76 15.69 -14.02
N ILE A 24 -9.39 15.09 -15.15
CA ILE A 24 -8.97 13.68 -15.17
C ILE A 24 -7.55 13.51 -14.64
N GLY A 25 -6.60 14.33 -15.10
CA GLY A 25 -5.19 14.20 -14.73
C GLY A 25 -4.87 14.69 -13.32
N LEU A 26 -5.56 15.73 -12.86
CA LEU A 26 -5.28 16.36 -11.56
C LEU A 26 -6.23 15.91 -10.45
N LEU A 27 -7.53 15.66 -10.71
CA LEU A 27 -8.51 15.39 -9.65
C LEU A 27 -8.85 13.91 -9.46
N MET A 28 -8.79 13.07 -10.51
CA MET A 28 -9.20 11.66 -10.37
C MET A 28 -8.38 10.91 -9.32
N MET A 29 -7.05 10.93 -9.39
CA MET A 29 -6.22 10.17 -8.46
C MET A 29 -6.28 10.68 -7.02
N PRO A 30 -6.19 12.01 -6.73
CA PRO A 30 -6.39 12.52 -5.38
C PRO A 30 -7.77 12.27 -4.80
N LEU A 31 -8.82 12.12 -5.61
CA LEU A 31 -10.18 11.90 -5.10
C LEU A 31 -10.50 10.42 -4.96
N LEU A 32 -10.12 9.61 -5.95
CA LEU A 32 -10.44 8.19 -6.02
C LEU A 32 -9.80 7.40 -4.88
N VAL A 33 -8.51 7.61 -4.61
CA VAL A 33 -7.82 6.82 -3.59
C VAL A 33 -8.39 7.09 -2.20
N PRO A 34 -8.55 8.34 -1.74
CA PRO A 34 -9.10 8.57 -0.42
C PRO A 34 -10.57 8.16 -0.31
N ALA A 35 -11.36 8.29 -1.39
CA ALA A 35 -12.72 7.78 -1.43
C ALA A 35 -12.76 6.25 -1.28
N LEU A 36 -11.87 5.52 -1.96
CA LEU A 36 -11.74 4.08 -1.84
C LEU A 36 -11.32 3.67 -0.42
N LEU A 37 -10.38 4.40 0.19
CA LEU A 37 -9.95 4.15 1.55
C LEU A 37 -11.06 4.36 2.58
N LEU A 38 -11.83 5.46 2.47
CA LEU A 38 -13.00 5.70 3.33
C LEU A 38 -14.07 4.61 3.12
N GLY A 39 -14.33 4.22 1.87
CA GLY A 39 -15.26 3.14 1.55
C GLY A 39 -14.83 1.81 2.17
N MET A 40 -13.57 1.41 1.97
CA MET A 40 -13.03 0.18 2.53
C MET A 40 -12.97 0.22 4.06
N SER A 41 -12.61 1.34 4.68
CA SER A 41 -12.52 1.45 6.14
C SER A 41 -13.90 1.36 6.79
N THR A 42 -14.91 2.02 6.23
CA THR A 42 -16.29 1.96 6.75
C THR A 42 -16.89 0.57 6.58
N LEU A 43 -16.62 -0.11 5.45
CA LEU A 43 -17.02 -1.50 5.24
C LEU A 43 -16.31 -2.45 6.21
N ALA A 44 -15.00 -2.28 6.40
CA ALA A 44 -14.21 -3.09 7.32
C ALA A 44 -14.66 -2.88 8.77
N GLU A 45 -14.88 -1.65 9.22
CA GLU A 45 -15.36 -1.36 10.57
C GLU A 45 -16.76 -1.93 10.80
N LYS A 46 -17.68 -1.77 9.82
CA LYS A 46 -19.02 -2.35 9.91
C LYS A 46 -18.96 -3.89 10.01
N LYS A 47 -18.14 -4.52 9.16
CA LYS A 47 -17.94 -5.97 9.15
C LYS A 47 -17.31 -6.46 10.45
N GLN A 48 -16.28 -5.77 10.95
CA GLN A 48 -15.60 -6.12 12.19
C GLN A 48 -16.52 -5.98 13.40
N ARG A 49 -17.29 -4.89 13.52
CA ARG A 49 -18.30 -4.75 14.58
C ARG A 49 -19.35 -5.86 14.50
N THR A 50 -19.87 -6.14 13.30
CA THR A 50 -20.83 -7.24 13.13
C THR A 50 -20.22 -8.57 13.55
N GLN A 51 -18.98 -8.89 13.18
CA GLN A 51 -18.37 -10.18 13.53
C GLN A 51 -17.93 -10.31 15.01
N LEU A 52 -17.55 -9.20 15.65
CA LEU A 52 -17.14 -9.19 17.06
C LEU A 52 -18.33 -9.11 18.02
N GLU A 53 -19.35 -8.31 17.69
CA GLU A 53 -20.53 -8.11 18.54
C GLU A 53 -21.61 -9.16 18.27
N SER A 54 -21.61 -9.83 17.11
CA SER A 54 -22.58 -10.91 16.86
C SER A 54 -22.22 -12.20 17.61
N THR A 55 -23.30 -12.90 17.96
CA THR A 55 -23.23 -14.28 18.42
C THR A 55 -22.63 -15.15 17.32
N LEU A 56 -21.50 -15.81 17.62
CA LEU A 56 -20.88 -16.72 16.67
C LEU A 56 -21.67 -18.02 16.64
N ALA A 57 -22.40 -18.25 15.56
CA ALA A 57 -23.10 -19.50 15.31
C ALA A 57 -22.10 -20.60 14.91
N LEU A 58 -21.83 -21.54 15.81
CA LEU A 58 -20.85 -22.60 15.61
C LEU A 58 -21.54 -23.96 15.59
N PRO A 59 -21.58 -24.68 14.46
CA PRO A 59 -22.03 -26.06 14.46
C PRO A 59 -21.08 -26.93 15.27
N VAL A 60 -21.63 -27.71 16.20
CA VAL A 60 -20.86 -28.59 17.08
C VAL A 60 -21.27 -30.04 16.89
N ILE A 61 -20.34 -30.86 16.41
CA ILE A 61 -20.51 -32.31 16.28
C ILE A 61 -20.17 -32.95 17.62
N GLY A 62 -21.11 -33.71 18.17
CA GLY A 62 -20.93 -34.37 19.46
C GLY A 62 -21.09 -33.44 20.66
N ALA A 63 -21.90 -32.37 20.56
CA ALA A 63 -22.14 -31.42 21.64
C ALA A 63 -22.55 -32.08 22.97
N GLU A 64 -23.32 -33.17 22.91
CA GLU A 64 -23.77 -33.96 24.07
C GLU A 64 -22.61 -34.61 24.85
N ARG A 65 -21.46 -34.83 24.19
CA ARG A 65 -20.29 -35.47 24.78
C ARG A 65 -19.52 -34.54 25.72
N ALA A 66 -19.71 -33.22 25.60
CA ALA A 66 -18.99 -32.21 26.37
C ALA A 66 -19.90 -31.07 26.86
N PRO A 67 -20.89 -31.35 27.73
CA PRO A 67 -21.87 -30.35 28.16
C PRO A 67 -21.24 -29.11 28.83
N ASN A 68 -20.16 -29.30 29.60
CA ASN A 68 -19.44 -28.21 30.27
C ASN A 68 -18.70 -27.30 29.28
N LEU A 69 -18.09 -27.87 28.24
CA LEU A 69 -17.42 -27.11 27.18
C LEU A 69 -18.46 -26.30 26.38
N VAL A 70 -19.59 -26.92 26.05
CA VAL A 70 -20.70 -26.27 25.34
C VAL A 70 -21.29 -25.12 26.15
N ALA A 71 -21.44 -25.28 27.47
CA ALA A 71 -21.86 -24.20 28.37
C ALA A 71 -20.85 -23.05 28.42
N PHE A 72 -19.55 -23.37 28.43
CA PHE A 72 -18.49 -22.36 28.41
C PHE A 72 -18.48 -21.57 27.10
N LEU A 73 -18.64 -22.23 25.94
CA LEU A 73 -18.77 -21.58 24.63
C LEU A 73 -19.95 -20.57 24.63
N LYS A 74 -21.10 -20.98 25.16
CA LYS A 74 -22.27 -20.08 25.30
C LYS A 74 -21.97 -18.85 26.15
N SER A 75 -21.21 -18.99 27.24
CA SER A 75 -20.82 -17.85 28.09
C SER A 75 -19.95 -16.82 27.38
N GLN A 76 -19.29 -17.21 26.28
CA GLN A 76 -18.45 -16.35 25.43
C GLN A 76 -19.17 -15.88 24.15
N ASN A 77 -20.51 -15.90 24.15
CA ASN A 77 -21.35 -15.55 23.00
C ASN A 77 -21.07 -16.41 21.75
N ILE A 78 -20.68 -17.68 21.93
CA ILE A 78 -20.57 -18.68 20.86
C ILE A 78 -21.74 -19.63 21.00
N GLU A 79 -22.71 -19.53 20.10
CA GLU A 79 -23.92 -20.36 20.13
C GLU A 79 -23.70 -21.67 19.36
N PRO A 80 -23.79 -22.82 20.05
CA PRO A 80 -23.67 -24.12 19.41
C PRO A 80 -24.93 -24.43 18.61
N LYS A 81 -24.77 -24.69 17.31
CA LYS A 81 -25.84 -25.14 16.39
C LYS A 81 -25.77 -26.65 16.15
N ALA A 82 -26.88 -27.19 15.65
CA ALA A 82 -26.97 -28.58 15.24
C ALA A 82 -25.85 -28.95 14.24
N PRO A 83 -25.28 -30.17 14.36
CA PRO A 83 -24.19 -30.59 13.49
C PRO A 83 -24.65 -30.74 12.03
N PRO A 84 -23.83 -30.33 11.05
CA PRO A 84 -24.10 -30.62 9.65
C PRO A 84 -23.92 -32.12 9.37
N ARG A 85 -24.59 -32.63 8.33
CA ARG A 85 -24.43 -34.03 7.87
C ARG A 85 -22.99 -34.33 7.45
N ASP A 86 -22.34 -33.38 6.80
CA ASP A 86 -20.92 -33.43 6.44
C ASP A 86 -20.28 -32.08 6.80
N ALA A 87 -19.33 -32.12 7.74
CA ALA A 87 -18.61 -30.94 8.21
C ALA A 87 -17.71 -30.33 7.13
N ASN A 88 -17.05 -31.18 6.34
CA ASN A 88 -16.10 -30.75 5.33
C ASN A 88 -16.84 -30.13 4.15
N ALA A 89 -17.95 -30.73 3.72
CA ALA A 89 -18.83 -30.15 2.71
C ALA A 89 -19.44 -28.82 3.21
N ALA A 90 -19.94 -28.76 4.44
CA ALA A 90 -20.55 -27.53 4.96
C ALA A 90 -19.58 -26.35 5.06
N VAL A 91 -18.31 -26.61 5.39
CA VAL A 91 -17.24 -25.60 5.33
C VAL A 91 -16.90 -25.28 3.88
N ARG A 92 -16.76 -26.27 2.99
CA ARG A 92 -16.43 -26.03 1.57
C ARG A 92 -17.51 -25.23 0.84
N ASP A 93 -18.78 -25.54 1.10
CA ASP A 93 -19.98 -24.93 0.53
C ASP A 93 -20.33 -23.59 1.19
N GLN A 94 -19.48 -23.08 2.09
CA GLN A 94 -19.63 -21.78 2.76
C GLN A 94 -20.93 -21.64 3.56
N THR A 95 -21.51 -22.75 4.00
CA THR A 95 -22.68 -22.72 4.88
C THR A 95 -22.29 -22.28 6.29
N TYR A 96 -21.07 -22.62 6.72
CA TYR A 96 -20.49 -22.21 8.00
C TYR A 96 -19.00 -21.88 7.86
N ASP A 97 -18.54 -20.88 8.62
CA ASP A 97 -17.15 -20.42 8.60
C ASP A 97 -16.18 -21.41 9.27
N ALA A 98 -16.66 -22.11 10.30
CA ALA A 98 -15.94 -23.15 11.02
C ALA A 98 -16.92 -24.16 11.66
N VAL A 99 -16.46 -25.39 11.89
CA VAL A 99 -17.21 -26.45 12.59
C VAL A 99 -16.33 -27.01 13.69
N LEU A 100 -16.89 -27.19 14.89
CA LEU A 100 -16.20 -27.83 16.01
C LEU A 100 -16.59 -29.31 16.07
N ARG A 101 -15.61 -30.20 16.04
CA ARG A 101 -15.81 -31.65 16.17
C ARG A 101 -15.28 -32.15 17.50
N ILE A 102 -16.17 -32.76 18.30
CA ILE A 102 -15.86 -33.42 19.56
C ILE A 102 -15.87 -34.94 19.32
N PRO A 103 -14.70 -35.60 19.28
CA PRO A 103 -14.60 -37.05 19.07
C PRO A 103 -15.30 -37.87 20.17
N GLU A 104 -15.62 -39.12 19.87
CA GLU A 104 -16.22 -40.06 20.84
C GLU A 104 -15.31 -40.40 22.01
N THR A 105 -14.00 -40.25 21.83
CA THR A 105 -12.98 -40.44 22.86
C THR A 105 -12.93 -39.29 23.87
N PHE A 106 -13.62 -38.17 23.61
CA PHE A 106 -13.56 -37.00 24.48
C PHE A 106 -13.98 -37.29 25.93
N PRO A 107 -15.14 -37.94 26.22
CA PRO A 107 -15.57 -38.15 27.59
C PRO A 107 -14.66 -39.08 28.39
N THR A 108 -14.06 -40.09 27.75
CA THR A 108 -13.14 -41.03 28.40
C THR A 108 -11.81 -40.35 28.73
N GLN A 109 -11.20 -39.68 27.75
CA GLN A 109 -9.98 -38.89 27.95
C GLN A 109 -10.19 -37.81 29.01
N TRP A 110 -11.34 -37.12 28.96
CA TRP A 110 -11.70 -36.07 29.91
C TRP A 110 -11.76 -36.58 31.35
N ARG A 111 -12.41 -37.72 31.60
CA ARG A 111 -12.54 -38.32 32.94
C ARG A 111 -11.21 -38.86 33.46
N ASN A 112 -10.37 -39.39 32.57
CA ASN A 112 -9.05 -39.94 32.92
C ASN A 112 -8.00 -38.84 33.18
N SER A 113 -8.36 -37.55 33.14
CA SER A 113 -7.42 -36.42 33.18
C SER A 113 -6.40 -36.41 32.04
N GLU A 114 -6.71 -37.05 30.93
CA GLU A 114 -5.91 -37.02 29.71
C GLU A 114 -6.26 -35.77 28.86
N PRO A 115 -5.36 -35.34 27.96
CA PRO A 115 -5.67 -34.30 26.97
C PRO A 115 -6.81 -34.76 26.05
N ALA A 116 -8.00 -34.21 26.25
CA ALA A 116 -9.16 -34.51 25.41
C ALA A 116 -9.09 -33.70 24.11
N VAL A 117 -9.00 -34.39 22.98
CA VAL A 117 -8.83 -33.75 21.66
C VAL A 117 -10.15 -33.14 21.19
N VAL A 118 -10.07 -31.93 20.64
CA VAL A 118 -11.18 -31.24 19.95
C VAL A 118 -10.62 -30.69 18.66
N GLU A 119 -11.41 -30.76 17.59
CA GLU A 119 -10.94 -30.36 16.26
C GLU A 119 -11.78 -29.21 15.70
N ILE A 120 -11.09 -28.24 15.10
CA ILE A 120 -11.73 -27.12 14.41
C ILE A 120 -11.54 -27.37 12.92
N ILE A 121 -12.64 -27.58 12.22
CA ILE A 121 -12.67 -27.77 10.77
C ILE A 121 -12.98 -26.41 10.16
N TYR A 122 -12.05 -25.87 9.36
CA TYR A 122 -12.17 -24.57 8.71
C TYR A 122 -11.36 -24.54 7.40
N ASP A 123 -11.65 -23.56 6.55
CA ASP A 123 -10.94 -23.34 5.29
C ASP A 123 -9.91 -22.20 5.47
N SER A 124 -8.63 -22.57 5.57
CA SER A 124 -7.53 -21.61 5.75
C SER A 124 -7.31 -20.65 4.57
N SER A 125 -7.84 -20.98 3.38
CA SER A 125 -7.75 -20.08 2.22
C SER A 125 -8.70 -18.89 2.31
N ARG A 126 -9.65 -18.90 3.26
CA ARG A 126 -10.68 -17.88 3.40
C ARG A 126 -10.40 -16.93 4.53
N GLN A 127 -10.47 -15.64 4.20
CA GLN A 127 -10.29 -14.56 5.17
C GLN A 127 -11.46 -14.49 6.17
N ASP A 128 -12.67 -14.87 5.74
CA ASP A 128 -13.87 -14.85 6.59
C ASP A 128 -13.83 -15.89 7.71
N SER A 129 -13.10 -16.98 7.54
CA SER A 129 -12.93 -18.03 8.55
C SER A 129 -11.91 -17.67 9.63
N GLN A 130 -11.00 -16.71 9.39
CA GLN A 130 -9.90 -16.40 10.31
C GLN A 130 -10.39 -15.87 11.66
N ILE A 131 -11.25 -14.85 11.64
CA ILE A 131 -11.74 -14.20 12.88
C ILE A 131 -12.57 -15.17 13.75
N PRO A 132 -13.54 -15.94 13.20
CA PRO A 132 -14.24 -16.99 13.94
C PRO A 132 -13.30 -18.04 14.55
N VAL A 133 -12.33 -18.53 13.77
CA VAL A 133 -11.40 -19.59 14.19
C VAL A 133 -10.49 -19.10 15.33
N GLU A 134 -9.96 -17.88 15.24
CA GLU A 134 -9.17 -17.26 16.31
C GLU A 134 -10.00 -17.11 17.60
N ARG A 135 -11.26 -16.68 17.49
CA ARG A 135 -12.17 -16.57 18.64
C ARG A 135 -12.45 -17.93 19.28
N ILE A 136 -12.65 -18.97 18.48
CA ILE A 136 -12.83 -20.35 18.99
C ILE A 136 -11.55 -20.82 19.67
N HIS A 137 -10.38 -20.68 19.03
CA HIS A 137 -9.09 -21.06 19.62
C HIS A 137 -8.83 -20.34 20.94
N ALA A 138 -9.03 -19.02 21.00
CA ALA A 138 -8.85 -18.25 22.22
C ALA A 138 -9.77 -18.75 23.34
N THR A 139 -11.03 -19.07 23.01
CA THR A 139 -12.01 -19.61 23.97
C THR A 139 -11.62 -21.00 24.47
N LEU A 140 -11.20 -21.90 23.57
CA LEU A 140 -10.75 -23.25 23.95
C LEU A 140 -9.49 -23.21 24.81
N ASN A 141 -8.54 -22.33 24.50
CA ASN A 141 -7.33 -22.15 25.30
C ASN A 141 -7.65 -21.58 26.70
N ALA A 142 -8.59 -20.64 26.80
CA ALA A 142 -9.06 -20.13 28.09
C ALA A 142 -9.72 -21.24 28.93
N TYR A 143 -10.58 -22.05 28.32
CA TYR A 143 -11.21 -23.21 28.97
C TYR A 143 -10.16 -24.24 29.45
N ALA A 144 -9.20 -24.58 28.59
CA ALA A 144 -8.12 -25.51 28.90
C ALA A 144 -7.24 -25.00 30.05
N GLY A 145 -6.89 -23.71 30.04
CA GLY A 145 -6.08 -23.08 31.10
C GLY A 145 -6.79 -23.08 32.46
N GLN A 146 -8.06 -22.70 32.51
CA GLN A 146 -8.85 -22.69 33.75
C GLN A 146 -8.96 -24.09 34.37
N LEU A 147 -9.26 -25.10 33.55
CA LEU A 147 -9.45 -26.47 34.05
C LEU A 147 -8.13 -27.17 34.35
N GLY A 148 -7.07 -26.87 33.59
CA GLY A 148 -5.72 -27.29 33.89
C GLY A 148 -5.30 -26.83 35.29
N ALA A 149 -5.49 -25.55 35.60
CA ALA A 149 -5.20 -25.00 36.92
C ALA A 149 -6.00 -25.69 38.04
N LEU A 150 -7.31 -25.91 37.85
CA LEU A 150 -8.14 -26.61 38.83
C LEU A 150 -7.69 -28.07 39.06
N ARG A 151 -7.31 -28.79 38.01
CA ARG A 151 -6.81 -30.17 38.11
C ARG A 151 -5.48 -30.27 38.85
N VAL A 152 -4.62 -29.26 38.71
CA VAL A 152 -3.32 -29.20 39.40
C VAL A 152 -3.54 -28.84 40.88
N LEU A 153 -4.42 -27.88 41.17
CA LEU A 153 -4.83 -27.52 42.54
C LEU A 153 -5.44 -28.70 43.31
N GLN A 154 -6.32 -29.48 42.69
CA GLN A 154 -6.93 -30.66 43.32
C GLN A 154 -5.91 -31.73 43.73
N ARG A 155 -4.72 -31.73 43.11
CA ARG A 155 -3.61 -32.62 43.45
C ARG A 155 -2.66 -32.03 44.48
N GLY A 156 -2.99 -30.87 45.07
CA GLY A 156 -2.14 -30.17 46.04
C GLY A 156 -0.90 -29.52 45.42
N VAL A 157 -0.87 -29.38 44.10
CA VAL A 157 0.23 -28.78 43.36
C VAL A 157 -0.16 -27.34 43.01
N ASP A 158 0.79 -26.41 43.13
CA ASP A 158 0.58 -25.02 42.68
C ASP A 158 0.51 -24.99 41.14
N PRO A 159 -0.56 -24.43 40.52
CA PRO A 159 -0.68 -24.25 39.08
C PRO A 159 0.51 -23.55 38.42
N ASN A 160 1.22 -22.68 39.14
CA ASN A 160 2.38 -21.96 38.63
C ASN A 160 3.54 -22.90 38.27
N ILE A 161 3.59 -24.12 38.83
CA ILE A 161 4.59 -25.12 38.48
C ILE A 161 4.45 -25.57 37.01
N ALA A 162 3.22 -25.58 36.48
CA ALA A 162 2.96 -25.93 35.07
C ALA A 162 3.29 -24.80 34.08
N SER A 163 3.49 -23.57 34.59
CA SER A 163 3.81 -22.37 33.79
C SER A 163 5.08 -21.70 34.31
N PRO A 164 6.25 -22.37 34.20
CA PRO A 164 7.49 -21.91 34.83
C PRO A 164 8.06 -20.61 34.23
N VAL A 165 7.58 -20.19 33.06
CA VAL A 165 8.03 -18.98 32.36
C VAL A 165 6.85 -18.04 32.14
N ALA A 166 6.88 -16.90 32.83
CA ALA A 166 5.98 -15.79 32.55
C ALA A 166 6.58 -14.90 31.45
N VAL A 167 6.08 -15.04 30.22
CA VAL A 167 6.50 -14.20 29.10
C VAL A 167 5.83 -12.83 29.20
N ALA A 168 6.58 -11.82 29.64
CA ALA A 168 6.14 -10.43 29.59
C ALA A 168 6.54 -9.82 28.23
N GLN A 169 5.56 -9.45 27.41
CA GLN A 169 5.80 -8.72 26.18
C GLN A 169 5.80 -7.22 26.46
N ARG A 170 6.91 -6.55 26.15
CA ARG A 170 7.00 -5.09 26.19
C ARG A 170 7.14 -4.56 24.76
N ASP A 171 6.07 -3.99 24.25
CA ASP A 171 6.07 -3.33 22.95
C ASP A 171 6.86 -2.01 23.04
N ALA A 172 7.96 -1.93 22.28
CA ALA A 172 8.81 -0.76 22.19
C ALA A 172 8.41 0.20 21.04
N ALA A 173 7.41 -0.16 20.24
CA ALA A 173 6.98 0.65 19.11
C ALA A 173 6.28 1.92 19.56
N THR A 174 6.75 3.07 19.06
CA THR A 174 6.08 4.35 19.25
C THR A 174 4.72 4.36 18.54
N PRO A 175 3.74 5.18 19.00
CA PRO A 175 2.48 5.36 18.28
C PRO A 175 2.69 5.76 16.81
N GLU A 176 3.70 6.58 16.54
CA GLU A 176 4.10 7.03 15.20
C GLU A 176 4.59 5.87 14.34
N SER A 177 5.42 4.98 14.90
CA SER A 177 5.92 3.78 14.19
C SER A 177 4.77 2.83 13.81
N LYS A 178 3.78 2.65 14.71
CA LYS A 178 2.57 1.85 14.42
C LYS A 178 1.72 2.47 13.32
N ARG A 179 1.49 3.80 13.36
CA ARG A 179 0.79 4.51 12.27
C ARG A 179 1.55 4.36 10.95
N GLY A 180 2.87 4.53 10.99
CA GLY A 180 3.75 4.37 9.85
C GLY A 180 3.77 2.97 9.26
N MET A 181 3.56 1.93 10.08
CA MET A 181 3.42 0.55 9.62
C MET A 181 2.15 0.35 8.78
N VAL A 182 1.01 0.86 9.24
CA VAL A 182 -0.27 0.76 8.52
C VAL A 182 -0.20 1.56 7.21
N LEU A 183 0.27 2.81 7.27
CA LEU A 183 0.39 3.67 6.11
C LEU A 183 1.46 3.17 5.11
N GLY A 184 2.52 2.56 5.61
CA GLY A 184 3.63 2.02 4.84
C GLY A 184 3.24 0.85 3.94
N LEU A 185 2.09 0.21 4.16
CA LEU A 185 1.62 -0.88 3.31
C LEU A 185 1.20 -0.41 1.91
N MET A 186 0.67 0.82 1.78
CA MET A 186 0.04 1.27 0.54
C MET A 186 0.54 2.63 0.03
N LEU A 187 0.86 3.57 0.93
CA LEU A 187 1.27 4.93 0.52
C LEU A 187 2.54 4.96 -0.34
N PRO A 188 3.63 4.21 -0.05
CA PRO A 188 4.83 4.27 -0.87
C PRO A 188 4.55 3.93 -2.33
N TYR A 189 3.79 2.87 -2.58
CA TYR A 189 3.45 2.43 -3.93
C TYR A 189 2.68 3.50 -4.71
N LEU A 190 1.65 4.07 -4.08
CA LEU A 190 0.86 5.14 -4.68
C LEU A 190 1.73 6.35 -5.02
N LEU A 191 2.50 6.86 -4.05
CA LEU A 191 3.28 8.08 -4.23
C LEU A 191 4.40 7.89 -5.25
N ILE A 192 5.02 6.71 -5.30
CA ILE A 192 6.06 6.41 -6.29
C ILE A 192 5.45 6.38 -7.69
N ILE A 193 4.32 5.70 -7.91
CA ILE A 193 3.66 5.69 -9.22
C ILE A 193 3.19 7.08 -9.62
N SER A 194 2.53 7.80 -8.71
CA SER A 194 2.04 9.15 -8.98
C SER A 194 3.16 10.14 -9.23
N SER A 195 4.33 10.00 -8.58
CA SER A 195 5.47 10.88 -8.85
C SER A 195 6.14 10.55 -10.18
N PHE A 196 6.30 9.27 -10.50
CA PHE A 196 6.95 8.83 -11.73
C PHE A 196 6.10 9.08 -12.98
N LEU A 197 4.79 8.84 -12.90
CA LEU A 197 3.85 8.95 -14.03
C LEU A 197 2.94 10.18 -13.97
N GLY A 198 3.00 11.00 -12.91
CA GLY A 198 2.07 12.13 -12.72
C GLY A 198 2.12 13.20 -13.81
N GLY A 199 3.25 13.31 -14.51
CA GLY A 199 3.42 14.21 -15.66
C GLY A 199 3.19 13.56 -17.02
N ALA A 200 2.86 12.26 -17.07
CA ALA A 200 2.89 11.47 -18.30
C ALA A 200 1.91 12.00 -19.36
N TYR A 201 0.69 12.36 -18.96
CA TYR A 201 -0.30 12.90 -19.89
C TYR A 201 0.20 14.16 -20.60
N LEU A 202 0.75 15.12 -19.84
CA LEU A 202 1.29 16.34 -20.42
C LEU A 202 2.48 16.03 -21.33
N VAL A 203 3.45 15.23 -20.86
CA VAL A 203 4.66 14.90 -21.64
C VAL A 203 4.30 14.25 -22.96
N ILE A 204 3.36 13.30 -22.97
CA ILE A 204 2.95 12.58 -24.17
C ILE A 204 2.27 13.53 -25.17
N ASP A 205 1.35 14.39 -24.73
CA ASP A 205 0.64 15.31 -25.63
C ASP A 205 1.58 16.39 -26.21
N VAL A 206 2.41 17.02 -25.36
CA VAL A 206 3.32 18.09 -25.83
C VAL A 206 4.55 17.57 -26.61
N THR A 207 4.82 16.26 -26.57
CA THR A 207 6.00 15.67 -27.24
C THR A 207 5.57 14.79 -28.41
N ALA A 208 4.91 13.66 -28.12
CA ALA A 208 4.46 12.74 -29.17
C ALA A 208 3.25 13.32 -29.93
N GLY A 209 2.35 14.02 -29.25
CA GLY A 209 1.19 14.66 -29.88
C GLY A 209 1.59 15.79 -30.84
N GLU A 210 2.55 16.63 -30.46
CA GLU A 210 3.09 17.65 -31.39
C GLU A 210 3.85 17.04 -32.58
N ARG A 211 4.48 15.87 -32.39
CA ARG A 211 5.12 15.12 -33.48
C ARG A 211 4.09 14.56 -34.45
N GLU A 212 3.04 13.92 -33.93
CA GLU A 212 1.94 13.34 -34.69
C GLU A 212 1.17 14.42 -35.49
N ARG A 213 1.01 15.61 -34.92
CA ARG A 213 0.38 16.77 -35.56
C ARG A 213 1.31 17.56 -36.49
N GLN A 214 2.56 17.10 -36.67
CA GLN A 214 3.59 17.77 -37.47
C GLN A 214 3.87 19.22 -37.04
N SER A 215 3.54 19.58 -35.80
CA SER A 215 3.75 20.94 -35.26
C SER A 215 5.14 21.13 -34.64
N LEU A 216 5.90 20.04 -34.46
CA LEU A 216 7.29 20.12 -33.98
C LEU A 216 8.24 20.76 -35.00
N GLU A 217 8.07 20.52 -36.31
CA GLU A 217 8.99 21.03 -37.32
C GLU A 217 8.99 22.57 -37.40
N PRO A 218 7.84 23.26 -37.43
CA PRO A 218 7.79 24.72 -37.35
C PRO A 218 8.35 25.27 -36.03
N LEU A 219 8.14 24.56 -34.92
CA LEU A 219 8.63 24.96 -33.60
C LEU A 219 10.17 24.92 -33.53
N LEU A 220 10.79 23.92 -34.15
CA LEU A 220 12.25 23.76 -34.22
C LEU A 220 12.91 24.68 -35.25
N ALA A 221 12.13 25.30 -36.13
CA ALA A 221 12.57 26.34 -37.07
C ALA A 221 12.60 27.75 -36.43
N THR A 222 12.07 27.91 -35.21
CA THR A 222 12.15 29.17 -34.47
C THR A 222 13.59 29.46 -34.02
N PRO A 223 13.97 30.73 -33.80
CA PRO A 223 15.32 31.10 -33.34
C PRO A 223 15.65 30.65 -31.91
N ALA A 224 14.74 29.93 -31.24
CA ALA A 224 14.95 29.40 -29.90
C ALA A 224 15.80 28.13 -29.93
N ALA A 225 16.75 28.01 -28.99
CA ALA A 225 17.54 26.79 -28.86
C ALA A 225 16.63 25.57 -28.57
N ARG A 226 16.79 24.49 -29.35
CA ARG A 226 15.99 23.25 -29.22
C ARG A 226 16.02 22.68 -27.81
N ALA A 227 17.19 22.73 -27.15
CA ALA A 227 17.36 22.32 -25.76
C ALA A 227 16.55 23.19 -24.77
N ALA A 228 16.39 24.48 -25.06
CA ALA A 228 15.59 25.38 -24.22
C ALA A 228 14.08 25.10 -24.35
N ILE A 229 13.61 24.78 -25.56
CA ILE A 229 12.23 24.36 -25.80
C ILE A 229 11.92 23.07 -25.02
N MET A 230 12.75 22.04 -25.20
CA MET A 230 12.56 20.76 -24.51
C MET A 230 12.63 20.93 -22.98
N SER A 231 13.62 21.67 -22.48
CA SER A 231 13.76 21.94 -21.04
C SER A 231 12.53 22.65 -20.45
N GLY A 232 11.92 23.56 -21.22
CA GLY A 232 10.67 24.21 -20.83
C GLY A 232 9.51 23.22 -20.71
N LYS A 233 9.39 22.27 -21.63
CA LYS A 233 8.37 21.20 -21.58
C LYS A 233 8.56 20.26 -20.39
N ILE A 234 9.79 19.84 -20.12
CA ILE A 234 10.11 19.00 -18.95
C ILE A 234 9.78 19.75 -17.65
N LEU A 235 10.12 21.04 -17.55
CA LEU A 235 9.80 21.84 -16.36
C LEU A 235 8.30 22.03 -16.17
N ALA A 236 7.53 22.23 -17.25
CA ALA A 236 6.07 22.25 -17.17
C ALA A 236 5.51 20.92 -16.64
N ALA A 237 6.02 19.79 -17.15
CA ALA A 237 5.62 18.47 -16.69
C ALA A 237 5.99 18.21 -15.23
N CYS A 238 7.18 18.62 -14.80
CA CYS A 238 7.59 18.54 -13.40
C CYS A 238 6.68 19.38 -12.52
N GLY A 239 6.36 20.61 -12.92
CA GLY A 239 5.45 21.49 -12.20
C GLY A 239 4.04 20.91 -12.05
N PHE A 240 3.49 20.36 -13.14
CA PHE A 240 2.20 19.69 -13.12
C PHE A 240 2.19 18.44 -12.22
N ALA A 241 3.21 17.58 -12.34
CA ALA A 241 3.33 16.39 -11.51
C ALA A 241 3.47 16.74 -10.02
N MET A 242 4.28 17.76 -9.69
CA MET A 242 4.41 18.24 -8.30
C MET A 242 3.10 18.81 -7.77
N LEU A 243 2.35 19.57 -8.57
CA LEU A 243 1.03 20.06 -8.17
C LEU A 243 0.06 18.90 -7.90
N SER A 244 0.06 17.89 -8.76
CA SER A 244 -0.74 16.67 -8.58
C SER A 244 -0.37 15.98 -7.26
N LEU A 245 0.92 15.80 -6.97
CA LEU A 245 1.38 15.22 -5.70
C LEU A 245 0.95 16.03 -4.47
N VAL A 246 1.01 17.36 -4.53
CA VAL A 246 0.51 18.23 -3.46
C VAL A 246 -0.98 17.98 -3.22
N LEU A 247 -1.77 17.87 -4.28
CA LEU A 247 -3.20 17.59 -4.17
C LEU A 247 -3.47 16.19 -3.63
N ILE A 248 -2.74 15.17 -4.08
CA ILE A 248 -2.83 13.79 -3.54
C ILE A 248 -2.58 13.79 -2.03
N LEU A 249 -1.46 14.36 -1.58
CA LEU A 249 -1.10 14.36 -0.16
C LEU A 249 -2.06 15.21 0.68
N THR A 250 -2.56 16.32 0.14
CA THR A 250 -3.53 17.17 0.82
C THR A 250 -4.88 16.47 0.93
N ALA A 251 -5.38 15.88 -0.15
CA ALA A 251 -6.62 15.10 -0.14
C ALA A 251 -6.51 13.93 0.85
N PHE A 252 -5.40 13.20 0.83
CA PHE A 252 -5.14 12.12 1.76
C PHE A 252 -5.15 12.59 3.23
N LYS A 253 -4.46 13.69 3.54
CA LYS A 253 -4.48 14.30 4.88
C LYS A 253 -5.89 14.68 5.32
N LEU A 254 -6.66 15.34 4.44
CA LEU A 254 -8.04 15.75 4.72
C LEU A 254 -8.92 14.52 4.99
N THR A 255 -8.82 13.49 4.15
CA THR A 255 -9.54 12.24 4.31
C THR A 255 -9.24 11.58 5.65
N LEU A 256 -7.97 11.48 6.07
CA LEU A 256 -7.64 10.95 7.38
C LEU A 256 -8.14 11.83 8.53
N MET A 257 -8.18 13.16 8.34
CA MET A 257 -8.70 14.09 9.35
C MET A 257 -10.21 13.93 9.57
N PHE A 258 -10.97 13.65 8.51
CA PHE A 258 -12.42 13.44 8.54
C PHE A 258 -12.83 11.96 8.67
N ALA A 259 -11.88 11.03 8.68
CA ALA A 259 -12.17 9.61 8.78
C ALA A 259 -12.71 9.23 10.18
N PRO A 260 -13.72 8.36 10.27
CA PRO A 260 -14.21 7.85 11.55
C PRO A 260 -13.21 6.88 12.21
N GLY A 261 -13.34 6.72 13.53
CA GLY A 261 -12.64 5.70 14.30
C GLY A 261 -11.12 5.90 14.43
N GLY A 262 -10.39 4.77 14.51
CA GLY A 262 -8.93 4.74 14.72
C GLY A 262 -8.11 5.31 13.55
N MET A 263 -8.72 5.52 12.38
CA MET A 263 -8.06 6.06 11.18
C MET A 263 -7.61 7.51 11.36
N ARG A 264 -8.31 8.30 12.17
CA ARG A 264 -7.93 9.70 12.48
C ARG A 264 -6.58 9.79 13.18
N SER A 265 -6.20 8.75 13.93
CA SER A 265 -4.89 8.69 14.56
C SER A 265 -3.76 8.56 13.55
N LEU A 266 -4.03 8.15 12.30
CA LEU A 266 -3.02 8.01 11.24
C LEU A 266 -2.66 9.34 10.55
N THR A 267 -3.20 10.47 11.01
CA THR A 267 -2.96 11.77 10.37
C THR A 267 -1.46 12.13 10.32
N ILE A 268 -1.03 12.62 9.16
CA ILE A 268 0.37 12.95 8.88
C ILE A 268 0.61 14.45 9.16
N SER A 269 1.76 14.77 9.76
CA SER A 269 2.16 16.16 10.01
C SER A 269 2.47 16.91 8.71
N THR A 270 2.27 18.22 8.69
CA THR A 270 2.58 19.06 7.51
C THR A 270 4.08 19.03 7.19
N GLN A 271 4.94 18.85 8.19
CA GLN A 271 6.39 18.69 8.00
C GLN A 271 6.72 17.41 7.24
N VAL A 272 6.10 16.27 7.59
CA VAL A 272 6.30 15.01 6.87
C VAL A 272 5.80 15.13 5.43
N ILE A 273 4.70 15.84 5.19
CA ILE A 273 4.22 16.11 3.81
C ILE A 273 5.26 16.89 3.00
N ALA A 274 5.87 17.93 3.57
CA ALA A 274 6.92 18.68 2.89
C ALA A 274 8.15 17.81 2.59
N GLN A 275 8.56 16.96 3.53
CA GLN A 275 9.66 16.01 3.34
C GLN A 275 9.32 14.95 2.28
N LEU A 276 8.08 14.46 2.25
CA LEU A 276 7.60 13.53 1.21
C LEU A 276 7.66 14.19 -0.17
N LEU A 277 7.22 15.44 -0.32
CA LEU A 277 7.35 16.17 -1.58
C LEU A 277 8.81 16.30 -2.03
N LEU A 278 9.74 16.53 -1.09
CA LEU A 278 11.17 16.56 -1.38
C LEU A 278 11.72 15.19 -1.82
N VAL A 279 11.25 14.10 -1.19
CA VAL A 279 11.56 12.72 -1.60
C VAL A 279 10.94 12.36 -2.96
N LEU A 280 9.85 12.98 -3.36
CA LEU A 280 9.22 12.64 -4.64
C LEU A 280 9.81 13.45 -5.81
N LEU A 281 10.46 14.58 -5.54
CA LEU A 281 11.01 15.47 -6.56
C LEU A 281 12.00 14.77 -7.52
N PRO A 282 13.00 13.99 -7.06
CA PRO A 282 13.87 13.27 -7.98
C PRO A 282 13.11 12.26 -8.86
N MET A 283 12.06 11.63 -8.32
CA MET A 283 11.23 10.70 -9.12
C MET A 283 10.43 11.41 -10.20
N VAL A 284 9.88 12.58 -9.89
CA VAL A 284 9.20 13.42 -10.87
C VAL A 284 10.15 13.77 -12.01
N LEU A 285 11.39 14.15 -11.69
CA LEU A 285 12.38 14.48 -12.71
C LEU A 285 12.76 13.26 -13.56
N ILE A 286 13.04 12.12 -12.93
CA ILE A 286 13.40 10.88 -13.64
C ILE A 286 12.24 10.42 -14.54
N GLY A 287 11.01 10.42 -14.02
CA GLY A 287 9.83 10.01 -14.78
C GLY A 287 9.54 10.90 -15.97
N THR A 288 9.50 12.23 -15.76
CA THR A 288 9.20 13.19 -16.83
C THR A 288 10.29 13.22 -17.91
N THR A 289 11.57 13.16 -17.53
CA THR A 289 12.70 13.11 -18.49
C THR A 289 12.71 11.80 -19.30
N LEU A 290 12.52 10.66 -18.64
CA LEU A 290 12.47 9.35 -19.31
C LEU A 290 11.29 9.23 -20.26
N LEU A 291 10.11 9.71 -19.83
CA LEU A 291 8.93 9.76 -20.70
C LEU A 291 9.15 10.70 -21.89
N THR A 292 9.81 11.83 -21.68
CA THR A 292 10.13 12.77 -22.78
C THR A 292 11.06 12.11 -23.80
N LEU A 293 12.07 11.36 -23.33
CA LEU A 293 12.96 10.57 -24.19
C LEU A 293 12.18 9.58 -25.05
N ILE A 294 11.29 8.81 -24.43
CA ILE A 294 10.47 7.80 -25.11
C ILE A 294 9.51 8.48 -26.09
N SER A 295 8.76 9.48 -25.64
CA SER A 295 7.79 10.23 -26.46
C SER A 295 8.45 10.95 -27.64
N ALA A 296 9.71 11.39 -27.51
CA ALA A 296 10.45 12.00 -28.61
C ALA A 296 10.93 10.97 -29.66
N SER A 297 11.00 9.68 -29.30
CA SER A 297 11.48 8.60 -30.18
C SER A 297 10.38 7.89 -30.98
N VAL A 298 9.12 8.01 -30.56
CA VAL A 298 7.96 7.31 -31.16
C VAL A 298 7.23 8.19 -32.17
N LYS A 299 6.46 7.58 -33.09
CA LYS A 299 5.74 8.32 -34.15
C LYS A 299 4.33 8.75 -33.75
N SER A 300 3.72 8.10 -32.75
CA SER A 300 2.33 8.36 -32.35
C SER A 300 2.13 8.42 -30.84
N VAL A 301 1.08 9.11 -30.41
CA VAL A 301 0.62 9.16 -29.01
C VAL A 301 0.27 7.75 -28.50
N LYS A 302 -0.32 6.91 -29.35
CA LYS A 302 -0.67 5.52 -29.00
C LYS A 302 0.56 4.69 -28.66
N GLU A 303 1.63 4.84 -29.44
CA GLU A 303 2.89 4.14 -29.20
C GLU A 303 3.54 4.59 -27.89
N ALA A 304 3.58 5.91 -27.63
CA ALA A 304 4.04 6.45 -26.34
C ALA A 304 3.25 5.88 -25.15
N GLN A 305 1.93 5.76 -25.31
CA GLN A 305 1.05 5.20 -24.28
C GLN A 305 1.28 3.70 -24.07
N SER A 306 1.63 2.94 -25.10
CA SER A 306 2.02 1.53 -24.96
C SER A 306 3.31 1.37 -24.14
N TYR A 307 4.30 2.26 -24.28
CA TYR A 307 5.50 2.24 -23.42
C TYR A 307 5.20 2.63 -21.97
N MET A 308 4.17 3.45 -21.73
CA MET A 308 3.75 3.83 -20.38
C MET A 308 3.35 2.63 -19.53
N SER A 309 2.72 1.60 -20.12
CA SER A 309 2.36 0.38 -19.39
C SER A 309 3.60 -0.40 -18.92
N LEU A 310 4.66 -0.44 -19.74
CA LEU A 310 5.94 -1.03 -19.37
C LEU A 310 6.65 -0.21 -18.29
N LEU A 311 6.62 1.12 -18.39
CA LEU A 311 7.17 2.02 -17.38
C LEU A 311 6.47 1.87 -16.02
N MET A 312 5.18 1.55 -16.01
CA MET A 312 4.43 1.28 -14.78
C MET A 312 4.95 0.05 -14.02
N LEU A 313 5.64 -0.87 -14.70
CA LEU A 313 6.27 -2.05 -14.08
C LEU A 313 7.56 -1.73 -13.33
N LEU A 314 8.31 -0.69 -13.72
CA LEU A 314 9.60 -0.35 -13.10
C LEU A 314 9.48 -0.13 -11.58
N PRO A 315 8.54 0.67 -11.06
CA PRO A 315 8.34 0.84 -9.62
C PRO A 315 7.96 -0.45 -8.87
N MET A 316 7.35 -1.42 -9.56
CA MET A 316 6.90 -2.67 -8.95
C MET A 316 8.06 -3.59 -8.57
N LEU A 317 9.11 -3.64 -9.39
CA LEU A 317 10.23 -4.58 -9.23
C LEU A 317 10.88 -4.51 -7.83
N PRO A 318 11.34 -3.34 -7.32
CA PRO A 318 11.93 -3.28 -5.99
C PRO A 318 10.91 -3.52 -4.86
N THR A 319 9.63 -3.20 -5.09
CA THR A 319 8.57 -3.47 -4.11
C THR A 319 8.39 -4.98 -3.92
N ILE A 320 8.38 -5.75 -5.02
CA ILE A 320 8.31 -7.21 -4.99
C ILE A 320 9.56 -7.79 -4.32
N MET A 321 10.75 -7.28 -4.65
CA MET A 321 12.00 -7.73 -4.01
C MET A 321 11.98 -7.53 -2.50
N LEU A 322 11.52 -6.37 -2.01
CA LEU A 322 11.42 -6.09 -0.58
C LEU A 322 10.35 -6.94 0.12
N MET A 323 9.29 -7.33 -0.59
CA MET A 323 8.25 -8.21 -0.05
C MET A 323 8.76 -9.63 0.14
N VAL A 324 9.60 -10.13 -0.78
CA VAL A 324 10.20 -11.47 -0.72
C VAL A 324 11.38 -11.52 0.25
N ASN A 325 12.21 -10.47 0.28
CA ASN A 325 13.36 -10.39 1.16
C ASN A 325 13.41 -9.00 1.82
N PRO A 326 12.86 -8.85 3.04
CA PRO A 326 13.00 -7.61 3.80
C PRO A 326 14.45 -7.44 4.25
N VAL A 327 15.27 -6.83 3.38
CA VAL A 327 16.68 -6.55 3.66
C VAL A 327 16.78 -5.45 4.71
N LYS A 328 17.70 -5.58 5.66
CA LYS A 328 18.06 -4.49 6.56
C LYS A 328 18.47 -3.26 5.72
N GLN A 329 18.06 -2.08 6.16
CA GLN A 329 18.37 -0.84 5.45
C GLN A 329 19.89 -0.64 5.37
N GLN A 330 20.38 -0.42 4.15
CA GLN A 330 21.79 -0.15 3.87
C GLN A 330 21.91 1.07 2.95
N ILE A 331 23.02 1.79 3.05
CA ILE A 331 23.22 3.07 2.34
C ILE A 331 23.07 2.93 0.82
N TRP A 332 23.52 1.82 0.22
CA TRP A 332 23.41 1.59 -1.22
C TRP A 332 21.96 1.56 -1.73
N GLN A 333 21.00 1.20 -0.87
CA GLN A 333 19.58 1.13 -1.24
C GLN A 333 19.02 2.52 -1.56
N PHE A 334 19.61 3.58 -1.00
CA PHE A 334 19.23 4.97 -1.23
C PHE A 334 19.81 5.54 -2.54
N ALA A 335 20.73 4.84 -3.20
CA ALA A 335 21.26 5.21 -4.51
C ALA A 335 20.40 4.67 -5.66
N VAL A 336 19.65 3.59 -5.44
CA VAL A 336 18.87 2.90 -6.47
C VAL A 336 17.46 3.50 -6.55
N PRO A 337 17.05 4.05 -7.72
CA PRO A 337 15.69 4.56 -7.90
C PRO A 337 14.63 3.53 -7.54
N PHE A 338 13.48 4.01 -7.07
CA PHE A 338 12.30 3.26 -6.60
C PHE A 338 12.54 2.56 -5.26
N LEU A 339 13.67 1.88 -5.09
CA LEU A 339 14.08 1.32 -3.81
C LEU A 339 14.33 2.42 -2.79
N ALA A 340 15.09 3.45 -3.19
CA ALA A 340 15.40 4.60 -2.36
C ALA A 340 14.14 5.37 -1.92
N GLN A 341 13.22 5.62 -2.86
CA GLN A 341 11.96 6.30 -2.57
C GLN A 341 11.07 5.48 -1.63
N ASN A 342 11.00 4.17 -1.84
CA ASN A 342 10.24 3.29 -0.94
C ASN A 342 10.80 3.39 0.50
N GLN A 343 12.11 3.22 0.68
CA GLN A 343 12.75 3.30 1.99
C GLN A 343 12.62 4.69 2.64
N MET A 344 12.81 5.77 1.88
CA MET A 344 12.66 7.14 2.38
C MET A 344 11.23 7.43 2.84
N ILE A 345 10.22 7.03 2.06
CA ILE A 345 8.81 7.20 2.44
C ILE A 345 8.51 6.40 3.71
N LEU A 346 8.96 5.14 3.81
CA LEU A 346 8.75 4.31 5.00
C LEU A 346 9.38 4.93 6.26
N LYS A 347 10.62 5.43 6.17
CA LYS A 347 11.28 6.13 7.28
C LYS A 347 10.49 7.35 7.74
N LEU A 348 10.03 8.18 6.80
CA LEU A 348 9.23 9.37 7.10
C LEU A 348 7.89 9.01 7.75
N LEU A 349 7.20 7.99 7.25
CA LEU A 349 5.91 7.54 7.82
C LEU A 349 6.07 6.97 9.23
N ARG A 350 7.20 6.31 9.52
CA ARG A 350 7.53 5.77 10.86
C ARG A 350 8.14 6.80 11.80
N SER A 351 8.32 8.05 11.35
CA SER A 351 9.01 9.11 12.09
C SER A 351 10.44 8.73 12.52
N GLU A 352 11.12 7.92 11.71
CA GLU A 352 12.53 7.57 11.92
C GLU A 352 13.43 8.73 11.46
N PRO A 353 14.46 9.11 12.25
CA PRO A 353 15.38 10.15 11.84
C PRO A 353 16.17 9.72 10.59
N ILE A 354 16.26 10.62 9.62
CA ILE A 354 17.03 10.42 8.39
C ILE A 354 18.30 11.26 8.49
N GLY A 355 19.46 10.58 8.50
CA GLY A 355 20.76 11.23 8.53
C GLY A 355 21.04 12.08 7.27
N ALA A 356 21.89 13.09 7.42
CA ALA A 356 22.28 13.97 6.31
C ALA A 356 23.05 13.23 5.21
N ASP A 357 23.76 12.16 5.56
CA ASP A 357 24.42 11.22 4.67
C ASP A 357 23.43 10.52 3.73
N VAL A 358 22.31 10.02 4.28
CA VAL A 358 21.25 9.37 3.52
C VAL A 358 20.59 10.37 2.57
N TRP A 359 20.29 11.58 3.04
CA TRP A 359 19.75 12.65 2.18
C TRP A 359 20.70 13.03 1.06
N GLY A 360 22.01 13.12 1.33
CA GLY A 360 23.04 13.44 0.36
C GLY A 360 23.14 12.40 -0.74
N VAL A 361 23.24 11.12 -0.38
CA VAL A 361 23.26 10.00 -1.35
C VAL A 361 21.96 9.97 -2.16
N TYR A 362 20.82 10.10 -1.48
CA TYR A 362 19.51 10.05 -2.09
C TYR A 362 19.29 11.15 -3.15
N LEU A 363 19.48 12.41 -2.76
CA LEU A 363 19.31 13.55 -3.66
C LEU A 363 20.39 13.58 -4.73
N GLY A 364 21.64 13.26 -4.37
CA GLY A 364 22.76 13.22 -5.30
C GLY A 364 22.57 12.21 -6.42
N CYS A 365 22.25 10.95 -6.09
CA CYS A 365 22.01 9.91 -7.08
C CYS A 365 20.71 10.14 -7.85
N GLY A 366 19.61 10.52 -7.17
CA GLY A 366 18.31 10.74 -7.80
C GLY A 366 18.31 11.91 -8.78
N LEU A 367 18.79 13.09 -8.35
CA LEU A 367 18.91 14.26 -9.23
C LEU A 367 20.00 14.07 -10.27
N GLY A 368 21.11 13.43 -9.92
CA GLY A 368 22.18 13.08 -10.86
C GLY A 368 21.66 12.23 -12.03
N LEU A 369 20.89 11.18 -11.73
CA LEU A 369 20.28 10.34 -12.76
C LEU A 369 19.25 11.12 -13.59
N GLY A 370 18.41 11.94 -12.95
CA GLY A 370 17.48 12.84 -13.65
C GLY A 370 18.18 13.83 -14.59
N LEU A 371 19.31 14.41 -14.17
CA LEU A 371 20.13 15.30 -15.00
C LEU A 371 20.77 14.56 -16.17
N VAL A 372 21.28 13.33 -15.97
CA VAL A 372 21.82 12.51 -17.06
C VAL A 372 20.74 12.23 -18.10
N LEU A 373 19.53 11.83 -17.68
CA LEU A 373 18.40 11.61 -18.58
C LEU A 373 17.98 12.90 -19.31
N TRP A 374 17.98 14.04 -18.61
CA TRP A 374 17.70 15.34 -19.21
C TRP A 374 18.73 15.68 -20.30
N VAL A 375 20.03 15.52 -20.03
CA VAL A 375 21.09 15.77 -21.03
C VAL A 375 20.94 14.84 -22.23
N LEU A 376 20.61 13.57 -22.02
CA LEU A 376 20.32 12.63 -23.10
C LEU A 376 19.12 13.09 -23.94
N ALA A 377 18.05 13.56 -23.30
CA ALA A 377 16.89 14.11 -23.99
C ALA A 377 17.27 15.33 -24.83
N ALA A 378 18.16 16.19 -24.31
CA ALA A 378 18.61 17.40 -24.99
C ALA A 378 19.43 17.08 -26.24
N ARG A 379 20.28 16.04 -26.15
CA ARG A 379 21.05 15.54 -27.30
C ARG A 379 20.17 14.92 -28.36
N LEU A 380 19.13 14.17 -27.97
CA LEU A 380 18.19 13.57 -28.91
C LEU A 380 17.44 14.64 -29.73
N TYR A 381 17.00 15.73 -29.08
CA TYR A 381 16.39 16.89 -29.74
C TYR A 381 17.31 17.64 -30.72
N HIS A 382 18.62 17.44 -30.61
CA HIS A 382 19.60 18.01 -31.53
C HIS A 382 19.75 17.16 -32.81
N GLN A 383 19.42 15.87 -32.75
CA GLN A 383 19.56 14.99 -33.91
C GLN A 383 18.50 15.31 -34.97
N GLU A 384 18.93 15.50 -36.21
CA GLU A 384 18.07 15.85 -37.36
C GLU A 384 16.99 14.80 -37.66
N LYS A 385 17.20 13.55 -37.22
CA LYS A 385 16.20 12.47 -37.34
C LYS A 385 14.89 12.76 -36.61
N LEU A 386 14.88 13.71 -35.66
CA LEU A 386 13.65 14.14 -35.00
C LEU A 386 12.81 15.06 -35.89
N ALA A 387 13.41 15.74 -36.88
CA ALA A 387 12.75 16.67 -37.79
C ALA A 387 12.31 16.02 -39.12
N ILE A 388 12.67 14.76 -39.37
CA ILE A 388 12.28 14.05 -40.59
C ILE A 388 11.19 13.06 -40.19
N SER A 389 9.93 13.46 -40.33
CA SER A 389 8.78 12.55 -40.33
C SER A 389 8.78 11.74 -41.64
N GLY A 390 9.78 10.88 -41.82
CA GLY A 390 9.85 9.84 -42.86
C GLY A 390 9.61 8.46 -42.25
#